data_AF-A0A3P7LWS5-F1
#
_entry.id   AF-A0A3P7LWS5-F1
#
_cell.length_a   1.000
_cell.length_b   1.000
_cell.length_c   1.000
_cell.angle_alpha   90.00
_cell.angle_beta   90.00
_cell.angle_gamma   90.00
#
_symmetry.space_group_name_H-M   'P 1'
#
loop_
_entity.id
_entity.type
_entity.pdbx_description
1 polymer ?
#
loop_
_entity_poly.entity_id
_entity_poly.type
_entity_poly.pdbx_seq_one_letter_code
_entity_poly.pdbx_strand_id
1 'polypeptide(L)'
;MVNLMAKHYVQEDVRYDDIDAKFSKRERYSGPLSEFREKSNFKPDVQLHYVDDMGRALAPKEAFRQLSHKFHGKGSGKKKIEKRTKKILEEALLKNAQSSDTPLGTTEKLNKKLKSQGVPYVVLSGKNAAA
;
A
#
# COMPACT_ATOMS: atom_id res chain seq x y z
N MET A 1 -31.63 14.03 -25.42
CA MET A 1 -30.51 14.17 -26.37
C MET A 1 -30.53 15.63 -26.83
N VAL A 2 -29.71 16.47 -26.21
CA VAL A 2 -29.81 17.94 -26.31
C VAL A 2 -28.67 18.45 -27.20
N ASN A 3 -29.03 19.17 -28.26
CA ASN A 3 -28.17 19.75 -29.30
C ASN A 3 -26.91 20.42 -28.74
N LEU A 4 -25.72 19.88 -29.06
CA LEU A 4 -24.50 20.67 -29.16
C LEU A 4 -24.43 21.24 -30.59
N MET A 5 -24.95 22.45 -30.79
CA MET A 5 -24.58 23.27 -31.94
C MET A 5 -23.65 24.38 -31.44
N ALA A 6 -22.41 24.39 -31.96
CA ALA A 6 -21.44 25.42 -31.67
C ALA A 6 -21.95 26.77 -32.21
N LYS A 7 -22.10 27.76 -31.32
CA LYS A 7 -22.46 29.12 -31.69
C LYS A 7 -21.17 29.91 -31.88
N HIS A 8 -20.93 30.32 -33.13
CA HIS A 8 -19.85 31.19 -33.61
C HIS A 8 -18.45 30.60 -33.59
N TYR A 9 -17.97 30.21 -34.77
CA TYR A 9 -16.56 30.02 -35.06
C TYR A 9 -16.08 31.23 -35.86
N VAL A 10 -15.14 32.00 -35.29
CA VAL A 10 -14.40 33.04 -35.99
C VAL A 10 -13.02 32.48 -36.23
N GLN A 11 -12.67 32.23 -37.49
CA GLN A 11 -11.31 31.88 -37.86
C GLN A 11 -10.55 33.17 -38.13
N GLU A 12 -9.64 33.53 -37.23
CA GLU A 12 -8.72 34.63 -37.46
C GLU A 12 -7.60 34.16 -38.40
N ASP A 13 -7.43 34.86 -39.51
CA ASP A 13 -6.29 34.66 -40.40
C ASP A 13 -5.01 35.09 -39.67
N VAL A 14 -4.24 34.09 -39.25
CA VAL A 14 -2.94 34.29 -38.62
C VAL A 14 -1.99 34.89 -39.66
N ARG A 15 -1.67 36.18 -39.51
CA ARG A 15 -0.63 36.83 -40.29
C ARG A 15 0.72 36.21 -39.92
N TYR A 16 1.35 35.57 -40.90
CA TYR A 16 2.56 34.76 -40.72
C TYR A 16 3.85 35.58 -40.52
N ASP A 17 3.75 36.92 -40.46
CA ASP A 17 4.89 37.83 -40.45
C ASP A 17 5.26 38.34 -39.03
N ASP A 18 4.57 37.91 -37.97
CA ASP A 18 4.96 38.23 -36.60
C ASP A 18 6.19 37.41 -36.19
N ILE A 19 7.36 38.01 -36.39
CA ILE A 19 8.68 37.48 -35.98
C ILE A 19 8.72 37.17 -34.47
N ASP A 20 7.87 37.82 -33.67
CA ASP A 20 7.75 37.60 -32.23
C ASP A 20 7.16 36.22 -31.86
N ALA A 21 6.39 35.60 -32.78
CA ALA A 21 5.91 34.23 -32.62
C ALA A 21 7.03 33.17 -32.69
N LYS A 22 8.19 33.50 -33.29
CA LYS A 22 9.35 32.59 -33.34
C LYS A 22 10.08 32.51 -31.99
N PHE A 23 10.08 33.56 -31.19
CA PHE A 23 10.69 33.56 -29.86
C PHE A 23 9.78 32.90 -28.81
N SER A 24 8.46 33.08 -28.91
CA SER A 24 7.48 32.41 -28.05
C SER A 24 7.47 30.86 -28.23
N LYS A 25 7.90 30.36 -29.39
CA LYS A 25 8.02 28.91 -29.65
C LYS A 25 9.21 28.25 -28.94
N ARG A 26 10.20 29.02 -28.45
CA ARG A 26 11.39 28.47 -27.79
C ARG A 26 11.12 28.06 -26.34
N GLU A 27 10.18 28.72 -25.66
CA GLU A 27 9.75 28.31 -24.31
C GLU A 27 8.89 27.04 -24.30
N ARG A 28 8.25 26.69 -25.42
CA ARG A 28 7.43 25.47 -25.51
C ARG A 28 8.24 24.17 -25.49
N TYR A 29 9.57 24.26 -25.47
CA TYR A 29 10.48 23.12 -25.30
C TYR A 29 11.09 23.05 -23.88
N SER A 30 10.52 23.78 -22.91
CA SER A 30 10.68 23.39 -21.51
C SER A 30 9.71 22.22 -21.26
N GLY A 31 10.23 21.00 -21.33
CA GLY A 31 9.50 19.82 -20.85
C GLY A 31 9.12 19.95 -19.36
N PRO A 32 8.51 18.92 -18.74
CA PRO A 32 7.98 18.95 -17.36
C PRO A 32 8.98 19.24 -16.23
N LEU A 33 10.20 19.66 -16.57
CA LEU A 33 11.28 20.05 -15.69
C LEU A 33 11.31 21.57 -15.46
N SER A 34 10.15 22.22 -15.40
CA SER A 34 10.08 23.59 -14.89
C SER A 34 10.47 23.58 -13.41
N GLU A 35 11.61 24.19 -13.08
CA GLU A 35 12.02 24.38 -11.68
C GLU A 35 10.92 25.11 -10.93
N PHE A 36 10.46 24.53 -9.82
CA PHE A 36 9.43 25.11 -8.97
C PHE A 36 10.00 26.27 -8.14
N ARG A 37 10.33 27.38 -8.80
CA ARG A 37 11.01 28.55 -8.21
C ARG A 37 10.16 29.34 -7.21
N GLU A 38 8.84 29.17 -7.26
CA GLU A 38 7.88 29.90 -6.42
C GLU A 38 7.87 29.46 -4.95
N LYS A 39 8.47 28.30 -4.63
CA LYS A 39 8.51 27.76 -3.27
C LYS A 39 9.94 27.43 -2.84
N SER A 40 10.81 28.43 -2.85
CA SER A 40 12.21 28.32 -2.39
C SER A 40 12.35 27.81 -0.95
N ASN A 41 11.34 28.04 -0.09
CA ASN A 41 11.35 27.64 1.32
C ASN A 41 10.46 26.42 1.64
N PHE A 42 9.87 25.75 0.64
CA PHE A 42 9.00 24.61 0.88
C PHE A 42 9.83 23.33 1.04
N LYS A 43 9.89 22.84 2.28
CA LYS A 43 10.52 21.56 2.64
C LYS A 43 9.44 20.53 2.96
N PRO A 44 8.90 19.81 1.95
CA PRO A 44 7.96 18.74 2.23
C PRO A 44 8.68 17.60 2.95
N ASP A 45 8.07 17.08 4.03
CA ASP A 45 8.47 15.79 4.58
C ASP A 45 7.86 14.70 3.70
N VAL A 46 8.66 14.15 2.79
CA VAL A 46 8.20 13.13 1.84
C VAL A 46 8.50 11.75 2.41
N GLN A 47 7.46 11.04 2.81
CA GLN A 47 7.56 9.66 3.28
C GLN A 47 7.04 8.69 2.22
N LEU A 48 7.86 7.70 1.88
CA LEU A 48 7.51 6.68 0.89
C LEU A 48 6.92 5.45 1.59
N HIS A 49 5.62 5.25 1.41
CA HIS A 49 4.89 4.10 1.94
C HIS A 49 4.47 3.16 0.82
N TYR A 50 4.68 1.86 1.03
CA TYR A 50 4.19 0.82 0.12
C TYR A 50 2.99 0.14 0.75
N VAL A 51 1.86 0.12 0.04
CA VAL A 51 0.61 -0.48 0.51
C VAL A 51 0.13 -1.54 -0.48
N ASP A 52 -0.50 -2.60 0.03
CA ASP A 52 -1.20 -3.57 -0.82
C ASP A 52 -2.65 -3.14 -1.12
N ASP A 53 -3.34 -3.93 -1.94
CA ASP A 53 -4.74 -3.70 -2.35
C ASP A 53 -5.72 -3.68 -1.17
N MET A 54 -5.31 -4.23 -0.02
CA MET A 54 -6.09 -4.24 1.22
C MET A 54 -5.72 -3.08 2.16
N GLY A 55 -4.85 -2.15 1.72
CA GLY A 55 -4.39 -1.01 2.50
C GLY A 55 -3.37 -1.37 3.59
N ARG A 56 -2.83 -2.59 3.61
CA ARG A 56 -1.82 -3.00 4.59
C ARG A 56 -0.46 -2.48 4.16
N ALA A 57 0.24 -1.84 5.10
CA ALA A 57 1.62 -1.43 4.90
C ALA A 57 2.51 -2.65 4.64
N LEU A 58 3.21 -2.64 3.52
CA LEU A 58 4.07 -3.71 3.06
C LEU A 58 5.48 -3.55 3.62
N ALA A 59 6.07 -4.67 4.01
CA ALA A 59 7.49 -4.71 4.28
C ALA A 59 8.29 -4.46 2.98
N PRO A 60 9.51 -3.92 3.04
CA PRO A 60 10.33 -3.63 1.86
C PRO A 60 10.50 -4.83 0.91
N LYS A 61 10.63 -6.05 1.48
CA LYS A 61 10.71 -7.31 0.72
C LYS A 61 9.43 -7.63 -0.06
N GLU A 62 8.27 -7.31 0.53
CA GLU A 62 6.99 -7.55 -0.10
C GLU A 62 6.69 -6.51 -1.17
N ALA A 63 7.05 -5.24 -0.90
CA ALA A 63 6.99 -4.14 -1.85
C ALA A 63 7.85 -4.42 -3.09
N PHE A 64 9.13 -4.77 -2.91
CA PHE A 64 10.01 -5.14 -4.03
C PHE A 64 9.43 -6.29 -4.85
N ARG A 65 8.94 -7.34 -4.19
CA ARG A 65 8.34 -8.49 -4.89
C ARG A 65 7.12 -8.09 -5.73
N GLN A 66 6.25 -7.21 -5.22
CA GLN A 66 5.11 -6.70 -5.99
C GLN A 66 5.57 -5.88 -7.20
N LEU A 67 6.53 -4.97 -7.01
CA LEU A 67 7.12 -4.19 -8.09
C LEU A 67 7.77 -5.09 -9.14
N SER A 68 8.55 -6.10 -8.74
CA SER A 68 9.18 -7.06 -9.65
C SER A 68 8.16 -7.88 -10.43
N HIS A 69 7.09 -8.36 -9.80
CA HIS A 69 6.04 -9.10 -10.53
C HIS A 69 5.29 -8.20 -11.51
N LYS A 70 5.05 -6.93 -11.16
CA LYS A 70 4.41 -5.95 -12.04
C LYS A 70 5.33 -5.57 -13.21
N PHE A 71 6.63 -5.45 -12.95
CA PHE A 71 7.64 -5.16 -13.95
C PHE A 71 7.87 -6.33 -14.92
N HIS A 72 8.05 -7.56 -14.41
CA HIS A 72 8.31 -8.72 -15.24
C HIS A 72 7.06 -9.43 -15.78
N GLY A 73 5.86 -9.05 -15.33
CA GLY A 73 4.59 -9.69 -15.70
C GLY A 73 4.43 -11.14 -15.22
N LYS A 74 5.38 -11.67 -14.45
CA LYS A 74 5.40 -13.05 -13.96
C LYS A 74 5.04 -13.07 -12.48
N GLY A 75 3.83 -13.54 -12.19
CA GLY A 75 3.33 -13.70 -10.82
C GLY A 75 3.92 -14.90 -10.07
N SER A 76 3.64 -14.97 -8.77
CA SER A 76 3.89 -16.18 -8.00
C SER A 76 2.89 -17.29 -8.37
N GLY A 77 3.31 -18.55 -8.31
CA GLY A 77 2.40 -19.68 -8.52
C GLY A 77 1.35 -19.84 -7.40
N LYS A 78 0.25 -20.54 -7.71
CA LYS A 78 -0.95 -20.70 -6.85
C LYS A 78 -0.64 -21.09 -5.40
N LYS A 79 0.12 -22.17 -5.17
CA LYS A 79 0.50 -22.63 -3.82
C LYS A 79 1.23 -21.56 -2.99
N LYS A 80 2.06 -20.73 -3.64
CA LYS A 80 2.78 -19.64 -2.96
C LYS A 80 1.85 -18.49 -2.59
N ILE A 81 0.85 -18.21 -3.43
CA ILE A 81 -0.18 -17.22 -3.15
C ILE A 81 -1.01 -17.70 -1.95
N GLU A 82 -1.54 -18.92 -2.00
CA GLU A 82 -2.36 -19.51 -0.93
C GLU A 82 -1.65 -19.56 0.43
N LYS A 83 -0.37 -19.98 0.46
CA LYS A 83 0.41 -19.97 1.71
C LYS A 83 0.57 -18.55 2.27
N ARG A 84 0.77 -17.57 1.40
CA ARG A 84 0.95 -16.18 1.81
C ARG A 84 -0.37 -15.56 2.29
N THR A 85 -1.46 -15.78 1.57
CA THR A 85 -2.79 -15.29 1.98
C THR A 85 -3.18 -15.91 3.33
N LYS A 86 -2.91 -17.20 3.55
CA LYS A 86 -3.12 -17.83 4.86
C LYS A 86 -2.34 -17.15 5.99
N LYS A 87 -1.04 -16.87 5.78
CA LYS A 87 -0.21 -16.17 6.77
C LYS A 87 -0.73 -14.76 7.08
N ILE A 88 -1.16 -14.02 6.06
CA ILE A 88 -1.72 -12.68 6.23
C ILE A 88 -3.03 -12.73 7.03
N LEU A 89 -3.91 -13.69 6.72
CA LEU A 89 -5.16 -13.88 7.46
C LEU A 89 -4.91 -14.29 8.91
N GLU A 90 -3.95 -15.17 9.16
CA GLU A 90 -3.57 -15.60 10.51
C GLU A 90 -2.98 -14.44 11.32
N GLU A 91 -2.09 -13.63 10.72
CA GLU A 91 -1.56 -12.43 11.37
C GLU A 91 -2.64 -11.37 11.63
N ALA A 92 -3.56 -11.18 10.69
CA ALA A 92 -4.70 -10.27 10.87
C ALA A 92 -5.62 -10.78 11.99
N LEU A 93 -5.90 -12.08 12.03
CA LEU A 93 -6.70 -12.70 13.07
C LEU A 93 -6.03 -12.56 14.44
N LEU A 94 -4.72 -12.82 14.54
CA LEU A 94 -3.96 -12.68 15.79
C LEU A 94 -3.90 -11.24 16.29
N LYS A 95 -3.77 -10.26 15.38
CA LYS A 95 -3.80 -8.84 15.75
C LYS A 95 -5.18 -8.37 16.22
N ASN A 96 -6.25 -8.91 15.61
CA ASN A 96 -7.62 -8.57 15.95
C ASN A 96 -8.15 -9.38 17.16
N ALA A 97 -7.56 -10.54 17.44
CA ALA A 97 -7.90 -11.35 18.59
C ALA A 97 -7.46 -10.61 19.85
N GLN A 98 -8.43 -10.22 20.68
CA GLN A 98 -8.15 -9.72 22.02
C GLN A 98 -7.40 -10.77 22.82
N SER A 99 -6.43 -10.32 23.61
CA SER A 99 -5.43 -11.10 24.34
C SER A 99 -5.98 -12.07 25.41
N SER A 100 -7.29 -12.29 25.50
CA SER A 100 -7.91 -13.01 26.61
C SER A 100 -8.18 -14.50 26.35
N ASP A 101 -8.41 -14.96 25.11
CA ASP A 101 -8.56 -16.41 24.86
C ASP A 101 -8.41 -16.77 23.38
N THR A 102 -7.90 -17.99 23.11
CA THR A 102 -7.94 -18.56 21.77
C THR A 102 -9.40 -18.90 21.41
N PRO A 103 -9.77 -19.02 20.11
CA PRO A 103 -11.14 -19.35 19.72
C PRO A 103 -11.67 -20.65 20.32
N LEU A 104 -10.78 -21.53 20.82
CA LEU A 104 -11.12 -22.83 21.39
C LEU A 104 -11.41 -22.76 22.92
N GLY A 105 -11.33 -21.58 23.53
CA GLY A 105 -11.58 -21.36 24.95
C GLY A 105 -10.51 -22.00 25.86
N THR A 106 -9.26 -22.00 25.40
CA THR A 106 -8.18 -22.75 26.07
C THR A 106 -7.81 -22.15 27.42
N THR A 107 -7.76 -20.82 27.55
CA THR A 107 -7.33 -20.17 28.79
C THR A 107 -8.40 -20.34 29.85
N GLU A 108 -9.68 -20.23 29.48
CA GLU A 108 -10.80 -20.45 30.41
C GLU A 108 -10.82 -21.88 30.97
N LYS A 109 -10.70 -22.90 30.09
CA LYS A 109 -10.66 -24.31 30.50
C LYS A 109 -9.48 -24.61 31.41
N LEU A 110 -8.31 -24.04 31.11
CA LEU A 110 -7.11 -24.19 31.92
C LEU A 110 -7.31 -23.58 33.31
N ASN A 111 -7.80 -22.34 33.38
CA ASN A 111 -8.09 -21.65 34.63
C ASN A 111 -9.13 -22.40 35.48
N LYS A 112 -10.17 -22.97 34.86
CA LYS A 112 -11.17 -23.80 35.55
C LYS A 112 -10.54 -25.05 36.15
N LYS A 113 -9.62 -25.71 35.42
CA LYS A 113 -8.91 -26.89 35.92
C LYS A 113 -7.95 -26.56 37.06
N LEU A 114 -7.18 -25.48 36.94
CA LEU A 114 -6.31 -24.98 38.01
C LEU A 114 -7.09 -24.67 39.29
N LYS A 115 -8.23 -23.96 39.17
CA LYS A 115 -9.13 -23.68 40.29
C LYS A 115 -9.65 -24.95 40.96
N SER A 116 -10.04 -25.97 40.18
CA SER A 116 -10.50 -27.25 40.72
C SER A 116 -9.40 -28.03 41.46
N GLN A 117 -8.15 -27.88 41.02
CA GLN A 117 -6.98 -28.54 41.61
C GLN A 117 -6.37 -27.74 42.77
N GLY A 118 -6.78 -26.48 42.96
CA GLY A 118 -6.21 -25.58 43.96
C GLY A 118 -4.75 -25.19 43.69
N VAL A 119 -4.25 -25.40 42.47
CA VAL A 119 -2.87 -25.08 42.09
C VAL A 119 -2.83 -23.80 41.25
N PRO A 120 -1.98 -22.82 41.58
CA PRO A 120 -1.88 -21.57 40.82
C PRO A 120 -0.97 -21.67 39.59
N TYR A 121 -0.28 -22.80 39.38
CA TYR A 121 0.73 -22.99 38.33
C TYR A 121 0.40 -24.15 37.40
N VAL A 122 0.87 -24.06 36.16
CA VAL A 122 0.80 -25.14 35.15
C VAL A 122 2.20 -25.65 34.91
N VAL A 123 2.41 -26.96 35.01
CA VAL A 123 3.65 -27.60 34.57
C VAL A 123 3.49 -27.98 33.10
N LEU A 124 4.21 -27.30 32.21
CA LEU A 124 4.27 -27.64 30.79
C LEU A 124 5.38 -28.67 30.58
N SER A 125 5.06 -29.96 30.51
CA SER A 125 6.05 -30.99 30.16
C SER A 125 6.07 -31.21 28.64
N GLY A 126 7.22 -30.98 28.01
CA GLY A 126 7.44 -31.24 26.57
C GLY A 126 8.93 -31.21 26.21
N LYS A 127 9.30 -31.73 25.04
CA LYS A 127 10.70 -31.82 24.56
C LYS A 127 11.46 -30.48 24.48
N ASN A 128 10.76 -29.35 24.62
CA ASN A 128 11.32 -28.00 24.62
C ASN A 128 11.09 -27.26 25.96
N ALA A 129 10.72 -27.96 27.04
CA ALA A 129 10.39 -27.34 28.33
C ALA A 129 11.61 -26.98 29.20
N ALA A 130 12.83 -27.14 28.69
CA ALA A 130 14.06 -26.74 29.37
C ALA A 130 15.14 -26.33 28.36
N ALA A 131 15.24 -25.02 28.15
CA ALA A 131 16.48 -24.25 28.07
C ALA A 131 16.13 -22.78 28.36
#